data_AF-A0A935ZRM1-F1
#
_entry.id   AF-A0A935ZRM1-F1
#
_cell.length_a   1.000
_cell.length_b   1.000
_cell.length_c   1.000
_cell.angle_alpha   90.00
_cell.angle_beta   90.00
_cell.angle_gamma   90.00
#
_symmetry.space_group_name_H-M   'P 1'
#
loop_
_entity.id
_entity.type
_entity.pdbx_description
1 polymer ?
#
loop_
_entity_poly.entity_id
_entity_poly.type
_entity_poly.pdbx_seq_one_letter_code
_entity_poly.pdbx_strand_id
1 'polypeptide(L)'
;MFPRNQYNKAYVNLCEELGIQCYRGNPNHWIYQADVNKTFLWIKKGIRLLDHYINITGHHCYERIRSKHDSIKNIQASRFLRPYTPSLSWIESMRLQRILSSMTHAAKNNLTFHLWWHPHNFGIHQQANFKFLESILKHYQYLNVTYQFLVVLWQNVLVHNNK
;
A
#
# COMPACT_ATOMS: atom_id res chain seq x y z
N MET A 1 11.64 -1.25 -8.49
CA MET A 1 11.25 -1.82 -7.17
C MET A 1 12.51 -2.30 -6.47
N PHE A 2 12.76 -1.92 -5.22
CA PHE A 2 13.97 -2.36 -4.51
C PHE A 2 13.77 -3.70 -3.78
N PRO A 3 14.79 -4.58 -3.74
CA PRO A 3 14.75 -5.81 -2.94
C PRO A 3 14.41 -5.52 -1.47
N ARG A 4 13.49 -6.32 -0.91
CA ARG A 4 13.00 -6.17 0.48
C ARG A 4 12.45 -4.78 0.83
N ASN A 5 12.14 -3.95 -0.18
CA ASN A 5 11.73 -2.56 -0.01
C ASN A 5 12.76 -1.71 0.77
N GLN A 6 14.05 -2.02 0.63
CA GLN A 6 15.14 -1.30 1.29
C GLN A 6 15.92 -0.50 0.25
N TYR A 7 16.14 0.78 0.50
CA TYR A 7 16.90 1.67 -0.38
C TYR A 7 17.62 2.73 0.44
N ASN A 8 18.64 3.35 -0.17
CA ASN A 8 19.33 4.52 0.35
C ASN A 8 19.38 5.60 -0.75
N LYS A 9 19.89 6.79 -0.40
CA LYS A 9 19.96 7.92 -1.34
C LYS A 9 20.85 7.62 -2.55
N ALA A 10 21.95 6.88 -2.37
CA ALA A 10 22.86 6.54 -3.47
C ALA A 10 22.16 5.69 -4.55
N TYR A 11 21.33 4.72 -4.16
CA TYR A 11 20.57 3.90 -5.11
C TYR A 11 19.46 4.68 -5.82
N VAL A 12 18.80 5.59 -5.11
CA VAL A 12 17.79 6.49 -5.67
C VAL A 12 18.43 7.41 -6.73
N ASN A 13 19.59 7.99 -6.42
CA ASN A 13 20.33 8.83 -7.37
C ASN A 13 20.79 8.03 -8.60
N LEU A 14 21.31 6.80 -8.42
CA LEU A 14 21.67 5.95 -9.56
C LEU A 14 20.46 5.62 -10.44
N CYS A 15 19.28 5.38 -9.83
CA CYS A 15 18.06 5.19 -10.59
C CYS A 15 17.73 6.42 -11.45
N GLU A 16 17.87 7.62 -10.89
CA GLU A 16 17.68 8.87 -11.62
C GLU A 16 18.65 9.00 -12.80
N GLU A 17 19.94 8.76 -12.58
CA GLU A 17 20.98 8.79 -13.62
C GLU A 17 20.68 7.82 -14.78
N LEU A 18 20.08 6.67 -14.46
CA LEU A 18 19.66 5.67 -15.44
C LEU A 18 18.31 5.99 -16.11
N GLY A 19 17.71 7.15 -15.84
CA GLY A 19 16.44 7.58 -16.41
C GLY A 19 15.20 6.93 -15.77
N ILE A 20 15.34 6.29 -14.61
CA ILE A 20 14.21 5.71 -13.88
C ILE A 20 13.44 6.84 -13.19
N GLN A 21 12.17 7.00 -13.57
CA GLN A 21 11.35 8.14 -13.15
C GLN A 21 10.59 7.92 -11.83
N CYS A 22 10.45 6.66 -11.38
CA CYS A 22 9.76 6.34 -10.12
C CYS A 22 10.24 5.04 -9.48
N TYR A 23 9.98 4.92 -8.18
CA TYR A 23 10.23 3.70 -7.42
C TYR A 23 9.13 3.48 -6.37
N ARG A 24 9.06 2.26 -5.81
CA ARG A 24 8.15 1.95 -4.70
C ARG A 24 8.84 2.07 -3.36
N GLY A 25 8.35 2.95 -2.51
CA GLY A 25 8.79 3.08 -1.12
C GLY A 25 7.91 2.34 -0.10
N ASN A 26 8.30 2.45 1.16
CA ASN A 26 7.49 2.02 2.31
C ASN A 26 6.49 3.11 2.73
N PRO A 27 5.42 2.77 3.47
CA PRO A 27 4.62 3.77 4.17
C PRO A 27 5.49 4.69 5.03
N ASN A 28 5.14 5.96 5.11
CA ASN A 28 5.85 6.96 5.92
C ASN A 28 5.51 6.84 7.42
N HIS A 29 5.91 5.74 8.05
CA HIS A 29 5.75 5.55 9.49
C HIS A 29 6.88 4.65 10.03
N TRP A 30 7.41 4.99 11.20
CA TRP A 30 8.61 4.36 11.79
C TRP A 30 8.51 2.84 11.93
N ILE A 31 7.29 2.32 12.17
CA ILE A 31 7.09 0.87 12.26
C ILE A 31 7.41 0.17 10.94
N TYR A 32 7.28 0.80 9.78
CA TYR A 32 7.54 0.20 8.46
C TYR A 32 8.97 0.44 7.95
N GLN A 33 9.76 1.25 8.65
CA GLN A 33 11.17 1.45 8.32
C GLN A 33 12.00 0.21 8.70
N ALA A 34 13.07 -0.03 7.95
CA ALA A 34 14.04 -1.07 8.28
C ALA A 34 14.72 -0.75 9.61
N ASP A 35 14.98 -1.79 10.41
CA ASP A 35 15.65 -1.66 11.70
C ASP A 35 16.72 -2.76 11.81
N VAL A 36 17.85 -2.42 12.41
CA VAL A 36 18.96 -3.35 12.64
C VAL A 36 18.85 -4.05 13.99
N ASN A 37 18.07 -3.51 14.94
CA ASN A 37 17.93 -4.08 16.27
C ASN A 37 16.86 -5.19 16.31
N LYS A 38 17.27 -6.42 16.67
CA LYS A 38 16.42 -7.62 16.70
C LYS A 38 15.23 -7.52 17.67
N THR A 39 15.38 -6.83 18.80
CA THR A 39 14.28 -6.69 19.78
C THR A 39 13.19 -5.77 19.24
N PHE A 40 13.58 -4.62 18.69
CA PHE A 40 12.65 -3.69 18.04
C PHE A 40 11.99 -4.31 16.79
N LEU A 41 12.68 -5.20 16.08
CA LEU A 41 12.12 -5.93 14.94
C LEU A 41 10.88 -6.76 15.33
N TRP A 42 10.89 -7.47 16.46
CA TRP A 42 9.73 -8.28 16.89
C TRP A 42 8.56 -7.40 17.33
N ILE A 43 8.82 -6.33 18.07
CA ILE A 43 7.80 -5.35 18.46
C ILE A 43 7.17 -4.72 17.22
N LYS A 44 7.98 -4.25 16.26
CA LYS A 44 7.49 -3.71 14.98
C LYS A 44 6.66 -4.73 14.21
N LYS A 45 7.05 -6.01 14.16
CA LYS A 45 6.27 -7.07 13.51
C LYS A 45 4.89 -7.25 14.15
N GLY A 46 4.82 -7.27 15.48
CA GLY A 46 3.56 -7.36 16.21
C GLY A 46 2.63 -6.18 15.94
N ILE A 47 3.16 -4.96 16.08
CA ILE A 47 2.39 -3.73 15.81
C ILE A 47 1.94 -3.68 14.34
N ARG A 48 2.81 -4.04 13.39
CA ARG A 48 2.44 -4.13 11.97
C ARG A 48 1.30 -5.13 11.77
N LEU A 49 1.33 -6.29 12.42
CA LEU A 49 0.24 -7.27 12.32
C LEU A 49 -1.07 -6.67 12.82
N LEU A 50 -1.07 -6.06 14.00
CA LEU A 50 -2.25 -5.40 14.57
C LEU A 50 -2.77 -4.28 13.65
N ASP A 51 -1.87 -3.49 13.05
CA ASP A 51 -2.25 -2.40 12.13
C ASP A 51 -2.93 -2.89 10.84
N HIS A 52 -2.82 -4.18 10.50
CA HIS A 52 -3.61 -4.75 9.38
C HIS A 52 -5.08 -4.93 9.72
N TYR A 53 -5.43 -5.04 11.01
CA TYR A 53 -6.80 -5.28 11.46
C TYR A 53 -7.43 -4.03 12.04
N ILE A 54 -6.63 -3.17 12.68
CA ILE A 54 -7.08 -1.95 13.36
C ILE A 54 -6.23 -0.77 12.88
N ASN A 55 -6.81 0.42 12.77
CA ASN A 55 -6.08 1.61 12.31
C ASN A 55 -5.23 2.22 13.44
N ILE A 56 -3.99 1.76 13.61
CA ILE A 56 -3.08 2.22 14.66
C ILE A 56 -2.19 3.36 14.14
N THR A 57 -1.76 3.26 12.89
CA THR A 57 -0.71 4.12 12.31
C THR A 57 -1.20 5.02 11.18
N GLY A 58 -2.52 5.12 11.01
CA GLY A 58 -3.16 5.97 10.01
C GLY A 58 -3.45 5.26 8.68
N HIS A 59 -4.04 6.00 7.76
CA HIS A 59 -4.55 5.42 6.51
C HIS A 59 -3.46 5.06 5.48
N HIS A 60 -2.22 5.52 5.68
CA HIS A 60 -1.07 5.38 4.74
C HIS A 60 -1.40 5.82 3.31
N CYS A 61 -2.31 6.78 3.19
CA CYS A 61 -2.59 7.47 1.94
C CYS A 61 -1.58 8.60 1.77
N TYR A 62 -1.32 8.99 0.53
CA TYR A 62 -0.37 10.06 0.24
C TYR A 62 -0.89 10.91 -0.91
N GLU A 63 -0.54 12.19 -0.88
CA GLU A 63 -0.87 13.12 -1.96
C GLU A 63 -0.25 12.65 -3.27
N ARG A 64 -1.02 12.80 -4.35
CA ARG A 64 -0.60 12.45 -5.70
C ARG A 64 0.64 13.23 -6.16
N ILE A 65 0.78 14.46 -5.65
CA ILE A 65 1.86 15.39 -5.95
C ILE A 65 2.73 15.49 -4.69
N ARG A 66 3.77 14.65 -4.56
CA ARG A 66 4.82 14.90 -3.55
C ARG A 66 5.96 15.71 -4.15
N SER A 67 6.25 16.83 -3.47
CA SER A 67 7.42 17.72 -3.51
C SER A 67 8.25 17.79 -4.79
N LYS A 68 8.34 19.01 -5.37
CA LYS A 68 9.30 19.43 -6.43
C LYS A 68 10.77 19.07 -6.18
N HIS A 69 11.12 18.63 -4.96
CA HIS A 69 12.48 18.34 -4.54
C HIS A 69 12.90 16.88 -4.75
N ASP A 70 11.96 15.95 -4.98
CA ASP A 70 12.31 14.56 -5.32
C ASP A 70 12.40 14.45 -6.85
N SER A 71 13.61 14.25 -7.35
CA SER A 71 13.89 14.06 -8.77
C SER A 71 13.25 12.80 -9.36
N ILE A 72 13.09 11.74 -8.54
CA ILE A 72 12.35 10.52 -8.90
C ILE A 72 11.16 10.30 -7.97
N LYS A 73 10.00 9.93 -8.53
CA LYS A 73 8.75 9.84 -7.74
C LYS A 73 8.70 8.59 -6.86
N ASN A 74 8.50 8.79 -5.55
CA ASN A 74 8.25 7.70 -4.61
C ASN A 74 6.76 7.33 -4.55
N ILE A 75 6.40 6.22 -5.16
CA ILE A 75 5.06 5.62 -5.09
C ILE A 75 5.00 4.72 -3.85
N GLN A 76 4.63 5.30 -2.72
CA GLN A 76 4.62 4.58 -1.44
C GLN A 76 3.59 3.46 -1.45
N ALA A 77 3.93 2.32 -0.85
CA ALA A 77 2.94 1.31 -0.51
C ALA A 77 2.03 1.81 0.61
N SER A 78 0.71 1.65 0.48
CA SER A 78 -0.25 1.93 1.55
C SER A 78 -0.56 0.68 2.37
N ARG A 79 -0.81 -0.44 1.68
CA ARG A 79 -1.17 -1.69 2.35
C ARG A 79 -0.77 -2.93 1.57
N PHE A 80 -0.18 -3.88 2.27
CA PHE A 80 -0.01 -5.24 1.76
C PHE A 80 -1.29 -6.04 2.02
N LEU A 81 -1.88 -6.58 0.97
CA LEU A 81 -3.03 -7.47 1.05
C LEU A 81 -2.54 -8.88 1.41
N ARG A 82 -2.64 -9.20 2.70
CA ARG A 82 -2.30 -10.51 3.25
C ARG A 82 -3.28 -11.58 2.74
N PRO A 83 -2.80 -12.81 2.49
CA PRO A 83 -3.68 -13.94 2.23
C PRO A 83 -4.53 -14.27 3.45
N TYR A 84 -5.64 -14.94 3.19
CA TYR A 84 -6.51 -15.54 4.19
C TYR A 84 -5.75 -16.54 5.06
N THR A 85 -5.97 -16.44 6.37
CA THR A 85 -5.43 -17.36 7.38
C THR A 85 -6.58 -17.96 8.17
N PRO A 86 -6.81 -19.30 8.13
CA PRO A 86 -7.95 -19.93 8.80
C PRO A 86 -8.07 -19.62 10.30
N SER A 87 -6.95 -19.57 11.03
CA SER A 87 -6.91 -19.25 12.47
C SER A 87 -7.34 -17.82 12.81
N LEU A 88 -7.38 -16.92 11.83
CA LEU A 88 -7.78 -15.52 11.98
C LEU A 88 -9.09 -15.21 11.23
N SER A 89 -9.80 -16.23 10.76
CA SER A 89 -11.04 -16.10 9.97
C SER A 89 -12.10 -15.22 10.64
N TRP A 90 -12.22 -15.28 11.96
CA TRP A 90 -13.17 -14.51 12.76
C TRP A 90 -12.90 -13.00 12.79
N ILE A 91 -11.69 -12.53 12.44
CA ILE A 91 -11.33 -11.10 12.34
C ILE A 91 -11.12 -10.61 10.89
N GLU A 92 -11.39 -11.44 9.89
CA GLU A 92 -11.19 -11.06 8.48
C GLU A 92 -12.11 -9.90 8.06
N SER A 93 -13.31 -9.81 8.64
CA SER A 93 -14.21 -8.67 8.43
C SER A 93 -13.57 -7.36 8.88
N MET A 94 -12.87 -7.34 10.02
CA MET A 94 -12.15 -6.16 10.51
C MET A 94 -11.04 -5.75 9.55
N ARG A 95 -10.26 -6.72 9.05
CA ARG A 95 -9.22 -6.50 8.03
C ARG A 95 -9.80 -5.91 6.75
N LEU A 96 -10.97 -6.39 6.31
CA LEU A 96 -11.66 -5.84 5.14
C LEU A 96 -12.07 -4.39 5.41
N GLN A 97 -12.77 -4.11 6.50
CA GLN A 97 -13.21 -2.76 6.87
C GLN A 97 -12.03 -1.79 7.00
N ARG A 98 -10.89 -2.27 7.51
CA ARG A 98 -9.64 -1.50 7.59
C ARG A 98 -9.13 -1.04 6.23
N ILE A 99 -9.25 -1.87 5.19
CA ILE A 99 -8.88 -1.53 3.82
C ILE A 99 -9.93 -0.59 3.21
N LEU A 100 -11.20 -0.94 3.32
CA LEU A 100 -12.29 -0.16 2.72
C LEU A 100 -12.34 1.26 3.29
N SER A 101 -12.20 1.42 4.60
CA SER A 101 -12.12 2.73 5.25
C SER A 101 -10.93 3.57 4.78
N SER A 102 -9.76 2.95 4.59
CA SER A 102 -8.60 3.63 3.99
C SER A 102 -8.83 4.05 2.54
N MET A 103 -9.47 3.21 1.73
CA MET A 103 -9.83 3.58 0.35
C MET A 103 -10.85 4.72 0.33
N THR A 104 -11.86 4.68 1.20
CA THR A 104 -12.85 5.76 1.33
C THR A 104 -12.19 7.06 1.80
N HIS A 105 -11.27 6.98 2.76
CA HIS A 105 -10.50 8.13 3.21
C HIS A 105 -9.68 8.72 2.06
N ALA A 106 -9.01 7.89 1.26
CA ALA A 106 -8.26 8.35 0.10
C ALA A 106 -9.16 9.05 -0.93
N ALA A 107 -10.28 8.42 -1.27
CA ALA A 107 -11.24 8.95 -2.23
C ALA A 107 -11.82 10.31 -1.81
N LYS A 108 -12.20 10.45 -0.53
CA LYS A 108 -12.77 11.70 0.01
C LYS A 108 -11.77 12.86 0.08
N ASN A 109 -10.48 12.55 0.20
CA ASN A 109 -9.43 13.55 0.42
C ASN A 109 -8.51 13.73 -0.81
N ASN A 110 -8.88 13.19 -1.98
CA ASN A 110 -8.07 13.24 -3.20
C ASN A 110 -6.64 12.70 -3.00
N LEU A 111 -6.51 11.61 -2.24
CA LEU A 111 -5.23 10.96 -1.96
C LEU A 111 -5.08 9.67 -2.77
N THR A 112 -3.83 9.22 -2.89
CA THR A 112 -3.48 7.92 -3.46
C THR A 112 -3.51 6.84 -2.38
N PHE A 113 -4.15 5.71 -2.70
CA PHE A 113 -4.07 4.48 -1.92
C PHE A 113 -3.50 3.35 -2.76
N HIS A 114 -2.34 2.82 -2.36
CA HIS A 114 -1.66 1.75 -3.07
C HIS A 114 -1.78 0.43 -2.30
N LEU A 115 -2.70 -0.42 -2.77
CA LEU A 115 -2.87 -1.81 -2.35
C LEU A 115 -2.00 -2.73 -3.20
N TRP A 116 -1.23 -3.63 -2.58
CA TRP A 116 -0.36 -4.57 -3.30
C TRP A 116 -0.36 -5.96 -2.66
N TRP A 117 -0.10 -6.99 -3.48
CA TRP A 117 0.01 -8.39 -3.04
C TRP A 117 0.97 -9.16 -3.95
N HIS A 118 1.20 -10.42 -3.62
CA HIS A 118 1.87 -11.37 -4.51
C HIS A 118 0.85 -12.38 -5.07
N PRO A 119 0.85 -12.69 -6.37
CA PRO A 119 -0.11 -13.63 -6.95
C PRO A 119 -0.12 -15.00 -6.27
N HIS A 120 1.05 -15.52 -5.87
CA HIS A 120 1.14 -16.81 -5.18
C HIS A 120 0.40 -16.86 -3.83
N ASN A 121 0.18 -15.72 -3.17
CA ASN A 121 -0.60 -15.66 -1.92
C ASN A 121 -2.05 -16.12 -2.13
N PHE A 122 -2.57 -15.97 -3.34
CA PHE A 122 -3.93 -16.34 -3.70
C PHE A 122 -4.05 -17.81 -4.13
N GLY A 123 -2.96 -18.56 -4.21
CA GLY A 123 -2.97 -19.97 -4.64
C GLY A 123 -3.58 -20.94 -3.62
N ILE A 124 -3.59 -20.57 -2.34
CA ILE A 124 -4.15 -21.35 -1.21
C ILE A 124 -5.42 -20.64 -0.71
N HIS A 125 -6.43 -21.39 -0.27
CA HIS A 125 -7.73 -20.85 0.17
C HIS A 125 -8.36 -19.88 -0.86
N GLN A 126 -8.29 -20.26 -2.14
CA GLN A 126 -8.63 -19.42 -3.30
C GLN A 126 -10.01 -18.76 -3.15
N GLN A 127 -11.03 -19.53 -2.78
CA GLN A 127 -12.39 -19.02 -2.65
C GLN A 127 -12.49 -17.88 -1.62
N ALA A 128 -11.85 -18.02 -0.45
CA ALA A 128 -11.85 -16.98 0.58
C ALA A 128 -11.09 -15.74 0.12
N ASN A 129 -9.90 -15.93 -0.48
CA ASN A 129 -9.07 -14.85 -0.99
C ASN A 129 -9.75 -14.07 -2.13
N PHE A 130 -10.38 -14.77 -3.08
CA PHE A 130 -11.10 -14.13 -4.20
C PHE A 130 -12.35 -13.41 -3.73
N LYS A 131 -13.14 -13.98 -2.81
CA LYS A 131 -14.29 -13.28 -2.22
C LYS A 131 -13.86 -12.00 -1.49
N PHE A 132 -12.72 -12.04 -0.81
CA PHE A 132 -12.15 -10.88 -0.13
C PHE A 132 -11.74 -9.79 -1.14
N LEU A 133 -11.04 -10.18 -2.20
CA LEU A 133 -10.63 -9.26 -3.27
C LEU A 133 -11.84 -8.68 -4.00
N GLU A 134 -12.85 -9.50 -4.30
CA GLU A 134 -14.10 -9.06 -4.92
C GLU A 134 -14.79 -7.97 -4.09
N SER A 135 -14.81 -8.12 -2.77
CA SER A 135 -15.38 -7.10 -1.86
C SER A 135 -14.63 -5.76 -1.96
N ILE A 136 -13.29 -5.80 -2.10
CA ILE A 136 -12.48 -4.61 -2.32
C ILE A 136 -12.79 -3.97 -3.68
N LEU A 137 -12.92 -4.77 -4.73
CA LEU A 137 -13.18 -4.27 -6.09
C LEU A 137 -14.59 -3.66 -6.21
N LYS A 138 -15.60 -4.28 -5.58
CA LYS A 138 -16.95 -3.73 -5.47
C LYS A 138 -16.95 -2.38 -4.74
N HIS A 139 -16.19 -2.27 -3.66
CA HIS A 139 -16.03 -1.00 -2.95
C HIS A 139 -15.33 0.06 -3.80
N TYR A 140 -14.30 -0.32 -4.56
CA TYR A 140 -13.68 0.58 -5.54
C TYR A 140 -14.70 1.11 -6.57
N GLN A 141 -15.55 0.25 -7.12
CA GLN A 141 -16.59 0.69 -8.08
C GLN A 141 -17.51 1.73 -7.46
N TYR A 142 -17.96 1.51 -6.22
CA TYR A 142 -18.74 2.48 -5.47
C TYR A 142 -17.98 3.82 -5.31
N LEU A 143 -16.70 3.78 -4.94
CA LEU A 143 -15.88 5.00 -4.78
C LEU A 143 -15.62 5.71 -6.11
N ASN A 144 -15.48 4.96 -7.21
CA ASN A 144 -15.31 5.52 -8.55
C ASN A 144 -16.54 6.33 -8.97
N VAL A 145 -17.74 5.78 -8.78
CA VAL A 145 -19.00 6.47 -9.10
C VAL A 145 -19.25 7.66 -8.16
N THR A 146 -18.96 7.51 -6.87
CA THR A 146 -19.33 8.51 -5.85
C THR A 146 -18.31 9.66 -5.75
N TYR A 147 -17.02 9.37 -5.88
CA TYR A 147 -15.93 10.32 -5.62
C TYR A 147 -14.95 10.43 -6.80
N GLN A 148 -15.27 9.88 -7.97
CA GLN A 148 -14.37 9.86 -9.13
C GLN A 148 -13.02 9.20 -8.81
N PHE A 149 -12.99 8.25 -7.89
CA PHE A 149 -11.77 7.56 -7.48
C PHE A 149 -11.26 6.65 -8.61
N LEU A 150 -10.07 6.92 -9.15
CA LEU A 150 -9.54 6.24 -10.34
C LEU A 150 -8.52 5.16 -9.98
N VAL A 151 -8.55 4.05 -10.72
CA VAL A 151 -7.44 3.09 -10.80
C VAL A 151 -6.37 3.63 -11.73
N VAL A 152 -5.12 3.51 -11.30
CA VAL A 152 -3.95 3.89 -12.10
C VAL A 152 -2.95 2.73 -12.11
N LEU A 153 -2.54 2.31 -13.30
CA LEU A 153 -1.44 1.36 -13.47
C LEU A 153 -0.12 2.05 -13.18
N TRP A 154 0.85 1.32 -12.63
CA TRP A 154 2.19 1.82 -12.32
C TRP A 154 2.85 2.59 -13.48
N GLN A 155 2.73 2.07 -14.71
CA GLN A 155 3.28 2.69 -15.91
C GLN A 155 2.63 4.06 -16.23
N ASN A 156 1.37 4.24 -15.82
CA ASN A 156 0.56 5.41 -16.10
C ASN A 156 0.55 6.42 -14.94
N VAL A 157 1.13 6.07 -13.78
CA VAL A 157 1.22 6.98 -12.62
C VAL A 157 1.88 8.30 -13.02
N LEU A 158 2.85 8.28 -13.92
CA LEU A 158 3.57 9.48 -14.32
C LEU A 158 2.80 10.37 -15.31
N VAL A 159 2.04 9.76 -16.22
CA VAL A 159 1.24 10.48 -17.25
C VAL A 159 0.05 11.21 -16.64
N HIS A 160 -0.57 10.59 -15.65
CA HIS A 160 -1.73 11.12 -14.96
C HIS A 160 -1.42 12.18 -13.90
N ASN A 161 -0.14 12.51 -13.71
CA ASN A 161 0.34 13.49 -12.74
C ASN A 161 0.65 14.87 -13.36
N ASN A 162 0.39 15.06 -14.66
CA ASN A 162 0.68 16.31 -15.41
C ASN A 162 -0.58 17.07 -15.84
N LYS A 163 -1.74 16.81 -15.22
CA LYS A 163 -2.97 17.58 -15.42
C LYS A 163 -3.46 18.13 -14.09
#